data_AF-A0A3D4QXZ2-F1
#
_entry.id   AF-A0A3D4QXZ2-F1
#
_cell.length_a   1.000
_cell.length_b   1.000
_cell.length_c   1.000
_cell.angle_alpha   90.00
_cell.angle_beta   90.00
_cell.angle_gamma   90.00
#
_symmetry.space_group_name_H-M   'P 1'
#
loop_
_entity.id
_entity.type
_entity.pdbx_description
1 polymer ?
#
loop_
_entity_poly.entity_id
_entity_poly.type
_entity_poly.pdbx_seq_one_letter_code
_entity_poly.pdbx_strand_id
1 'polypeptide(L)' 'MGLELIEQAEYHIVSVDDDELIAVITAAVAASLNRSTHSLVVRSIKQVPACSPAWNRAARLDLTRTWYS' A
#
# COMPACT_ATOMS: atom_id res chain seq x y z
N MET A 1 29.53 21.91 -20.03
CA MET A 1 28.47 22.93 -20.17
C MET A 1 27.16 22.19 -20.41
N GLY A 2 26.41 21.93 -19.33
CA GLY A 2 25.11 21.25 -19.41
C GLY A 2 25.00 20.01 -18.52
N LEU A 3 25.20 20.15 -17.22
CA LEU A 3 24.51 19.29 -16.27
C LEU A 3 23.19 20.00 -15.98
N GLU A 4 22.19 19.74 -16.82
CA GLU A 4 20.84 20.21 -16.51
C GLU A 4 20.40 19.51 -15.24
N LEU A 5 20.21 20.34 -14.21
CA LEU A 5 19.76 19.97 -12.89
C LEU A 5 18.44 19.23 -13.03
N ILE A 6 18.48 17.91 -12.85
CA ILE A 6 17.27 17.12 -12.65
C ILE A 6 16.63 17.68 -11.39
N GLU A 7 15.55 18.43 -11.61
CA GLU A 7 14.69 18.98 -10.59
C GLU A 7 14.36 17.85 -9.61
N GLN A 8 14.91 17.97 -8.41
CA GLN A 8 14.67 17.03 -7.33
C GLN A 8 13.18 17.15 -7.01
N ALA A 9 12.37 16.24 -7.57
CA ALA A 9 11.00 16.05 -7.12
C ALA A 9 11.09 15.76 -5.63
N GLU A 10 10.72 16.75 -4.82
CA GLU A 10 10.70 16.69 -3.38
C GLU A 10 9.91 15.45 -2.98
N TYR A 11 10.62 14.40 -2.57
CA TYR A 11 10.01 13.22 -2.01
C TYR A 11 9.48 13.62 -0.64
N HIS A 12 8.29 14.20 -0.64
CA HIS A 12 7.55 14.47 0.56
C HIS A 12 7.21 13.11 1.17
N ILE A 13 8.06 12.69 2.10
CA ILE A 13 7.80 11.57 3.00
C ILE A 13 6.63 12.03 3.86
N VAL A 14 5.41 11.87 3.34
CA VAL A 14 4.20 11.92 4.15
C VAL A 14 4.45 10.87 5.22
N SER A 15 4.72 11.30 6.45
CA SER A 15 4.62 10.41 7.60
C SER A 15 3.15 10.03 7.66
N VAL A 16 2.79 8.93 6.99
CA VAL A 16 1.41 8.48 6.90
C VAL A 16 0.95 8.23 8.32
N ASP A 17 -0.01 9.01 8.77
CA ASP A 17 -0.59 8.86 10.09
C ASP A 17 -1.28 7.49 10.13
N ASP A 18 -0.87 6.63 11.06
CA ASP A 18 -1.43 5.30 11.21
C ASP A 18 -2.96 5.39 11.42
N ASP A 19 -3.45 6.44 12.08
CA ASP A 19 -4.87 6.67 12.33
C ASP A 19 -5.65 6.97 11.05
N GLU A 20 -5.09 7.77 10.15
CA GLU A 20 -5.69 8.05 8.83
C GLU A 20 -5.75 6.78 7.99
N LEU A 21 -4.66 6.00 8.00
CA LEU A 21 -4.59 4.73 7.28
C LEU A 21 -5.64 3.74 7.80
N ILE A 22 -5.78 3.64 9.12
CA ILE A 22 -6.80 2.84 9.79
C ILE A 22 -8.21 3.26 9.35
N ALA A 23 -8.48 4.57 9.35
CA ALA A 23 -9.80 5.10 9.01
C ALA A 23 -10.19 4.73 7.57
N VAL A 24 -9.28 4.93 6.61
CA VAL A 24 -9.52 4.62 5.19
C VAL A 24 -9.72 3.12 4.97
N ILE A 25 -8.86 2.28 5.57
CA ILE A 25 -8.98 0.82 5.46
C ILE A 25 -10.29 0.34 6.09
N THR A 26 -10.64 0.86 7.28
CA THR A 26 -11.88 0.49 7.98
C THR A 26 -13.11 0.88 7.18
N ALA A 27 -13.11 2.08 6.58
CA ALA A 27 -14.20 2.52 5.71
C ALA A 27 -14.37 1.62 4.47
N ALA A 28 -13.26 1.25 3.81
CA ALA A 28 -13.29 0.38 2.64
C ALA A 28 -13.82 -1.03 2.98
N VAL A 29 -13.41 -1.59 4.12
CA VAL A 29 -13.89 -2.89 4.61
C VAL A 29 -15.36 -2.82 5.01
N ALA A 30 -15.77 -1.77 5.73
CA ALA A 30 -17.17 -1.55 6.12
C ALA A 30 -18.08 -1.46 4.88
N ALA A 31 -17.66 -0.72 3.85
CA ALA A 31 -18.37 -0.62 2.58
C ALA A 31 -18.47 -1.98 1.87
N SER A 32 -17.36 -2.74 1.82
CA SER A 32 -17.30 -4.06 1.17
C SER A 32 -18.18 -5.10 1.87
N LEU A 33 -18.39 -4.95 3.18
CA LEU A 33 -19.23 -5.84 3.99
C LEU A 33 -20.67 -5.32 4.16
N ASN A 34 -21.03 -4.19 3.54
CA ASN A 34 -22.30 -3.49 3.75
C ASN A 34 -22.62 -3.25 5.24
N ARG A 35 -21.59 -2.96 6.05
CA ARG A 35 -21.69 -2.66 7.48
C ARG A 35 -21.31 -1.22 7.76
N SER A 36 -21.72 -0.73 8.92
CA SER A 36 -21.29 0.59 9.38
C SER A 36 -19.92 0.52 10.06
N THR A 37 -19.15 1.60 9.98
CA THR A 37 -17.77 1.70 10.51
C THR A 37 -17.69 1.48 12.01
N HIS A 38 -18.68 1.94 12.78
CA HIS A 38 -18.74 1.75 14.23
C HIS A 38 -18.85 0.28 14.66
N SER A 39 -19.19 -0.63 13.74
CA SER A 39 -19.28 -2.06 14.02
C SER A 39 -17.92 -2.77 13.92
N LEU A 40 -16.86 -2.08 13.46
CA LEU A 40 -15.52 -2.64 13.26
C LEU A 40 -14.56 -2.07 14.30
N VAL A 41 -13.75 -2.95 14.91
CA VAL A 41 -12.73 -2.58 15.90
C VAL A 41 -11.38 -3.14 15.46
N VAL A 42 -10.43 -2.25 15.17
CA VAL A 42 -9.05 -2.61 14.84
C VAL A 42 -8.28 -2.88 16.13
N ARG A 43 -7.81 -4.11 16.33
CA ARG A 43 -7.08 -4.52 17.55
C ARG A 43 -5.57 -4.37 17.45
N SER A 44 -5.01 -4.51 16.25
CA SER A 44 -3.57 -4.46 16.04
C SER A 44 -3.28 -4.12 14.59
N ILE A 45 -2.30 -3.26 14.38
CA ILE A 45 -1.68 -3.01 13.09
C ILE A 45 -0.19 -3.27 13.19
N LYS A 46 0.34 -3.90 12.15
CA LYS A 46 1.76 -4.15 12.00
C LYS A 46 2.11 -3.97 10.54
N GLN A 47 2.89 -2.93 10.25
CA GLN A 47 3.45 -2.75 8.92
C GLN A 47 4.50 -3.85 8.70
N VAL A 48 4.35 -4.60 7.61
CA VAL A 48 5.31 -5.65 7.24
C VAL A 48 6.42 -5.00 6.42
N PRO A 49 7.71 -5.24 6.75
CA PRO A 49 8.82 -4.64 6.02
C PRO A 49 8.77 -4.99 4.52
N ALA A 50 9.06 -4.00 3.69
CA ALA A 50 8.83 -3.99 2.24
C ALA A 50 9.79 -4.87 1.42
N CYS A 51 10.47 -5.87 2.00
CA CYS A 51 11.41 -6.76 1.29
C CYS A 51 10.70 -7.80 0.38
N SER A 52 9.63 -7.40 -0.31
CA SER A 52 8.79 -8.21 -1.20
C SER A 52 7.83 -9.16 -0.47
N PRO A 53 6.61 -8.70 -0.13
CA PRO A 53 5.53 -9.54 0.38
C PRO A 53 5.22 -10.74 -0.54
N ALA A 54 4.60 -11.79 0.02
CA ALA A 54 4.29 -13.01 -0.73
C ALA A 54 3.42 -12.75 -1.98
N TRP A 55 2.44 -11.84 -1.89
CA TRP A 55 1.59 -11.44 -3.02
C TRP A 55 2.38 -10.70 -4.12
N ASN A 56 3.33 -9.85 -3.73
CA ASN A 56 4.20 -9.16 -4.68
C ASN A 56 5.11 -10.18 -5.42
N ARG A 57 5.71 -11.12 -4.68
CA ARG A 57 6.48 -12.22 -5.29
C ARG A 57 5.63 -13.07 -6.24
N ALA A 58 4.41 -13.42 -5.82
CA ALA A 58 3.48 -14.20 -6.64
C ALA A 58 3.09 -13.47 -7.92
N ALA A 59 2.74 -12.17 -7.85
CA ALA A 59 2.40 -11.36 -9.02
C ALA A 59 3.58 -11.27 -10.01
N ARG A 60 4.80 -11.05 -9.50
CA ARG A 60 6.02 -11.04 -10.34
C ARG A 60 6.25 -12.39 -11.02
N LEU A 61 6.05 -13.49 -10.31
CA LEU A 61 6.18 -14.84 -10.87
C LEU A 61 5.14 -15.10 -11.95
N ASP A 62 3.87 -14.75 -11.69
CA ASP A 62 2.77 -14.95 -12.62
C ASP A 62 3.00 -14.16 -13.91
N LEU A 63 3.40 -12.88 -13.78
CA LEU A 63 3.81 -12.05 -14.91
C LEU A 63 4.94 -12.69 -15.73
N THR A 64 5.96 -13.28 -15.10
CA THR A 64 7.04 -13.95 -15.86
C THR A 64 6.59 -15.26 -16.51
N ARG A 65 5.64 -15.97 -15.89
CA ARG A 65 5.18 -17.28 -16.34
C ARG A 65 4.29 -17.19 -17.58
N THR A 66 3.49 -16.13 -17.70
CA THR A 66 2.60 -15.94 -18.86
C THR A 66 3.34 -15.70 -20.17
N TRP A 67 4.58 -15.19 -20.15
CA TRP A 67 5.34 -14.89 -21.37
C TRP A 67 6.10 -16.10 -21.95
N TYR A 68 6.07 -17.26 -21.29
CA TYR A 68 6.80 -18.47 -21.70
C TYR A 68 5.89 -19.67 -22.04
N SER A 69 4.58 -19.47 -22.12
CA SER A 69 3.59 -20.48 -22.55
C SER A 69 2.94 -20.11 -23.87
#